data_AF-A0A345RJW5-F1
#
_entry.id   AF-A0A345RJW5-F1
#
_cell.length_a   1.000
_cell.length_b   1.000
_cell.length_c   1.000
_cell.angle_alpha   90.00
_cell.angle_beta   90.00
_cell.angle_gamma   90.00
#
_symmetry.space_group_name_H-M   'P 1'
#
loop_
_entity.id
_entity.type
_entity.pdbx_description
1 polymer ?
#
loop_
_entity_poly.entity_id
_entity_poly.type
_entity_poly.pdbx_seq_one_letter_code
_entity_poly.pdbx_strand_id
1 'polypeptide(L)'
;MNICKTLCCMSLLSLPLGALAIDAGPASAQQQETEGWLLLQSRNKAASPDPQAATATERELAMQRWLKKYKYDIPDFYDPDAGGKIERKN
;
A
#
# COMPACT_ATOMS: atom_id res chain seq x y z
N MET A 1 -35.89 39.17 -19.42
CA MET A 1 -35.41 38.90 -18.05
C MET A 1 -34.57 37.61 -17.98
N ASN A 2 -33.80 37.27 -19.02
CA ASN A 2 -33.17 35.93 -19.10
C ASN A 2 -31.65 36.01 -19.28
N ILE A 3 -31.13 37.01 -20.00
CA ILE A 3 -29.68 37.16 -20.25
C ILE A 3 -28.86 37.31 -18.96
N CYS A 4 -29.33 38.14 -18.01
CA CYS A 4 -28.62 38.39 -16.76
C CYS A 4 -28.58 37.14 -15.87
N LYS A 5 -29.67 36.35 -15.88
CA LYS A 5 -29.76 35.07 -15.18
C LYS A 5 -28.85 34.02 -15.82
N THR A 6 -28.79 33.95 -17.15
CA THR A 6 -27.88 33.04 -17.87
C THR A 6 -26.41 33.39 -17.61
N LEU A 7 -26.05 34.69 -17.60
CA LEU A 7 -24.70 35.14 -17.29
C LEU A 7 -24.30 34.81 -15.84
N CYS A 8 -25.21 35.01 -14.87
CA CYS A 8 -24.98 34.62 -13.48
C CYS A 8 -24.83 33.09 -13.33
N CYS A 9 -25.62 32.29 -14.05
CA CYS A 9 -25.48 30.83 -14.01
C CYS A 9 -24.14 30.37 -14.60
N MET A 10 -23.68 31.00 -15.69
CA MET A 10 -22.38 30.68 -16.30
C MET A 10 -21.20 31.08 -15.41
N SER A 11 -21.28 32.20 -14.68
CA SER A 11 -20.25 32.56 -13.70
C SER A 11 -20.25 31.62 -12.50
N LEU A 12 -21.43 31.17 -12.05
CA LEU A 12 -21.54 30.18 -10.97
C LEU A 12 -20.93 28.82 -11.36
N LEU A 13 -21.05 28.43 -12.62
CA LEU A 13 -20.46 27.19 -13.17
C LEU A 13 -18.93 27.24 -13.30
N SER A 14 -18.31 28.43 -13.29
CA SER A 14 -16.85 28.55 -13.39
C SER A 14 -16.13 28.58 -12.04
N LEU A 15 -16.83 28.74 -10.90
CA LEU A 15 -16.21 28.66 -9.57
C LEU A 15 -15.36 27.39 -9.30
N PRO A 16 -15.78 26.16 -9.67
CA PRO A 16 -14.98 24.97 -9.37
C PRO A 16 -13.67 24.89 -10.15
N LEU A 17 -13.47 25.70 -11.20
CA LEU A 17 -12.21 25.73 -11.97
C LEU A 17 -11.04 26.30 -11.15
N GLY A 18 -11.31 27.10 -10.12
CA GLY A 18 -10.28 27.57 -9.18
C GLY A 18 -9.93 26.57 -8.08
N ALA A 19 -10.69 25.48 -7.94
CA ALA A 19 -10.52 24.45 -6.92
C ALA A 19 -9.64 23.28 -7.39
N LEU A 20 -8.65 23.54 -8.25
CA LEU A 20 -7.61 22.56 -8.59
C LEU A 20 -6.60 22.50 -7.43
N ALA A 21 -7.03 21.95 -6.29
CA ALA A 21 -6.22 21.80 -5.07
C ALA A 21 -5.26 20.59 -5.12
N ILE A 22 -4.75 20.26 -6.29
CA ILE A 22 -3.67 19.28 -6.42
C ILE A 22 -2.45 20.08 -6.81
N ASP A 23 -1.63 20.39 -5.80
CA ASP A 23 -0.31 20.94 -6.06
C ASP A 23 0.45 19.89 -6.90
N ALA A 24 0.95 20.30 -8.05
CA ALA A 24 1.57 19.39 -8.99
C ALA A 24 2.97 19.05 -8.50
N GLY A 25 3.08 18.07 -7.61
CA GLY A 25 4.37 17.56 -7.16
C GLY A 25 4.29 16.77 -5.86
N PRO A 26 5.32 15.98 -5.57
CA PRO A 26 5.43 15.33 -4.27
C PRO A 26 5.50 16.41 -3.19
N ALA A 27 4.72 16.28 -2.10
CA ALA A 27 4.68 17.30 -1.05
C ALA A 27 6.02 17.43 -0.27
N SER A 28 6.97 16.52 -0.52
CA SER A 28 8.35 16.54 -0.01
C SER A 28 9.24 15.58 -0.82
N ALA A 29 10.56 15.71 -0.69
CA ALA A 29 11.52 14.79 -1.32
C ALA A 29 11.33 13.32 -0.85
N GLN A 30 10.97 13.12 0.43
CA GLN A 30 10.71 11.79 1.00
C GLN A 30 9.44 11.17 0.41
N GLN A 31 8.42 11.99 0.16
CA GLN A 31 7.21 11.55 -0.52
C GLN A 31 7.50 11.16 -1.97
N GLN A 32 8.40 11.85 -2.66
CA GLN A 32 8.77 11.52 -4.04
C GLN A 32 9.36 10.12 -4.18
N GLU A 33 10.26 9.73 -3.26
CA GLU A 33 10.82 8.38 -3.25
C GLU A 33 9.72 7.34 -3.00
N THR A 34 8.85 7.61 -2.02
CA THR A 34 7.72 6.74 -1.68
C THR A 34 6.76 6.56 -2.86
N GLU A 35 6.37 7.64 -3.51
CA GLU A 35 5.53 7.62 -4.71
C GLU A 35 6.22 6.88 -5.86
N GLY A 36 7.53 7.06 -6.02
CA GLY A 36 8.35 6.30 -6.97
C GLY A 36 8.24 4.80 -6.74
N TRP A 37 8.38 4.34 -5.50
CA TRP A 37 8.25 2.93 -5.13
C TRP A 37 6.83 2.40 -5.34
N LEU A 38 5.80 3.16 -4.99
CA LEU A 38 4.40 2.78 -5.20
C LEU A 38 4.06 2.65 -6.69
N LEU A 39 4.56 3.56 -7.53
CA LEU A 39 4.39 3.50 -8.98
C LEU A 39 5.17 2.33 -9.60
N LEU A 40 6.36 2.02 -9.07
CA LEU A 40 7.16 0.87 -9.52
C LEU A 40 6.43 -0.46 -9.25
N GLN A 41 5.90 -0.62 -8.03
CA GLN A 41 5.16 -1.81 -7.61
C GLN A 41 3.85 -1.97 -8.39
N SER A 42 3.01 -0.92 -8.43
CA SER A 42 1.70 -0.98 -9.10
C SER A 42 1.81 -1.23 -10.61
N ARG A 43 2.86 -0.71 -11.26
CA ARG A 43 3.12 -0.92 -12.69
C ARG A 43 3.90 -2.20 -12.98
N ASN A 44 4.21 -3.00 -11.94
CA ASN A 44 4.99 -4.23 -12.05
C ASN A 44 6.34 -4.05 -12.78
N LYS A 45 6.96 -2.86 -12.66
CA LYS A 45 8.17 -2.49 -13.41
C LYS A 45 9.45 -3.12 -12.86
N ALA A 46 9.40 -3.66 -11.66
CA ALA A 46 10.51 -4.34 -10.99
C ALA A 46 10.13 -5.79 -10.59
N ALA A 47 9.32 -6.46 -11.42
CA ALA A 47 9.15 -7.90 -11.29
C ALA A 47 10.51 -8.61 -11.40
N SER A 48 10.71 -9.63 -10.57
CA SER A 48 11.85 -10.53 -10.71
C SER A 48 11.84 -11.17 -12.11
N PRO A 49 12.99 -11.24 -12.81
CA PRO A 49 13.10 -12.01 -14.06
C PRO A 49 12.91 -13.51 -13.81
N ASP A 50 13.19 -13.98 -12.60
CA ASP A 50 13.00 -15.36 -12.16
C ASP A 50 11.73 -15.47 -11.32
N PRO A 51 10.60 -15.89 -11.90
CA PRO A 51 9.35 -16.06 -11.18
C PRO A 51 9.45 -17.26 -10.23
N GLN A 52 9.26 -17.02 -8.94
CA GLN A 52 9.17 -18.08 -7.93
C GLN A 52 7.74 -18.64 -7.93
N ALA A 53 7.47 -19.57 -8.84
CA ALA A 53 6.19 -20.27 -8.91
C ALA A 53 6.12 -21.33 -7.82
N ALA A 54 5.16 -21.21 -6.90
CA ALA A 54 4.84 -22.28 -5.97
C ALA A 54 4.06 -23.39 -6.70
N THR A 55 4.49 -24.63 -6.53
CA THR A 55 3.74 -25.80 -6.99
C THR A 55 2.39 -25.90 -6.26
N ALA A 56 1.44 -26.64 -6.83
CA ALA A 56 0.13 -26.85 -6.20
C ALA A 56 0.26 -27.46 -4.79
N THR A 57 1.21 -28.38 -4.60
CA THR A 57 1.51 -29.02 -3.31
C THR A 57 2.08 -28.02 -2.30
N GLU A 58 3.01 -27.16 -2.70
CA GLU A 58 3.56 -26.11 -1.82
C GLU A 58 2.49 -25.09 -1.42
N ARG A 59 1.61 -24.71 -2.36
CA ARG A 59 0.49 -23.80 -2.10
C ARG A 59 -0.48 -24.39 -1.08
N GLU A 60 -0.83 -25.67 -1.23
CA GLU A 60 -1.70 -26.38 -0.29
C GLU A 60 -1.04 -26.49 1.10
N LEU A 61 0.25 -26.82 1.16
CA LEU A 61 0.98 -26.92 2.41
C LEU A 61 1.09 -25.55 3.13
N ALA A 62 1.30 -24.47 2.37
CA ALA A 62 1.24 -23.11 2.91
C ALA A 62 -0.16 -22.78 3.47
N MET A 63 -1.23 -23.16 2.77
CA MET A 63 -2.62 -23.00 3.24
C MET A 63 -2.87 -23.76 4.55
N GLN A 64 -2.41 -25.01 4.63
CA GLN A 64 -2.52 -25.83 5.84
C GLN A 64 -1.77 -25.21 7.02
N ARG A 65 -0.55 -24.69 6.81
CA ARG A 65 0.20 -23.97 7.86
C ARG A 65 -0.54 -22.72 8.33
N TRP A 66 -1.12 -21.97 7.40
CA TRP A 66 -1.91 -20.79 7.72
C TRP A 66 -3.16 -21.15 8.54
N LEU A 67 -3.90 -22.18 8.15
CA LEU A 67 -5.04 -22.69 8.93
C LEU A 67 -4.61 -23.20 10.32
N LYS A 68 -3.46 -23.87 10.41
CA LYS A 68 -2.91 -24.35 11.69
C LYS A 68 -2.57 -23.19 12.62
N LYS A 69 -2.16 -22.02 12.10
CA LYS A 69 -1.86 -20.83 12.91
C LYS A 69 -3.03 -20.45 13.84
N TYR A 70 -4.27 -20.58 13.37
CA TYR A 70 -5.46 -20.23 14.15
C TYR A 70 -5.79 -21.21 15.28
N LYS A 71 -5.08 -22.34 15.37
CA LYS A 71 -5.23 -23.30 16.46
C LYS A 71 -4.36 -22.96 17.67
N TYR A 72 -3.45 -22.01 17.54
CA TYR A 72 -2.58 -21.59 18.63
C TYR A 72 -3.19 -20.36 19.29
N ASP A 73 -3.37 -20.44 20.60
CA ASP A 73 -3.79 -19.30 21.39
C ASP A 73 -2.70 -18.23 21.39
N ILE A 74 -3.13 -16.97 21.39
CA ILE A 74 -2.22 -15.84 21.58
C ILE A 74 -1.85 -15.82 23.07
N PRO A 75 -0.56 -15.91 23.43
CA PRO A 75 -0.15 -15.84 24.84
C PRO A 75 -0.54 -14.49 25.45
N ASP A 76 -0.98 -14.51 26.71
CA ASP A 76 -1.31 -13.28 27.46
C ASP A 76 -0.09 -12.37 27.67
N PHE A 77 1.11 -12.98 27.74
CA PHE A 77 2.37 -12.29 27.95
C PHE A 77 3.39 -12.68 26.89
N TYR A 78 4.19 -11.70 26.47
CA TYR A 78 5.34 -11.92 25.62
C TYR A 78 6.44 -12.63 26.39
N ASP A 79 6.95 -13.75 25.86
CA ASP A 79 8.14 -14.44 26.38
C ASP A 79 9.38 -13.97 25.59
N PRO A 80 10.30 -13.20 26.22
CA PRO A 80 11.52 -12.70 25.57
C PRO A 80 12.46 -13.79 25.09
N ASP A 81 12.41 -14.99 25.68
CA ASP A 81 13.28 -16.12 25.35
C ASP A 81 12.65 -17.05 24.30
N ALA A 82 11.40 -16.82 23.88
CA ALA A 82 10.71 -17.63 22.88
C ALA A 82 11.40 -17.62 21.50
N GLY A 83 12.21 -16.60 21.22
CA GLY A 83 13.01 -16.49 20.00
C GLY A 83 14.28 -17.36 19.97
N GLY A 84 14.62 -18.03 21.09
CA GLY A 84 15.86 -18.79 21.25
C GLY A 84 17.03 -17.96 21.77
N LYS A 85 18.09 -18.65 22.22
CA LYS A 85 19.30 -18.02 22.79
C LYS A 85 20.40 -17.88 21.74
N ILE A 86 20.97 -16.68 21.61
CA ILE A 86 22.14 -16.46 20.75
C ILE A 86 23.40 -16.74 21.58
N GLU A 87 24.02 -17.90 21.38
CA GLU A 87 25.33 -18.19 21.95
C GLU A 87 26.42 -17.44 21.18
N ARG A 88 27.04 -16.43 21.81
CA ARG A 88 28.27 -15.82 21.28
C ARG A 88 29.47 -16.62 21.77
N LYS A 89 30.11 -17.35 20.86
CA LYS A 89 31.39 -18.02 21.10
C LYS A 89 32.52 -16.97 21.08
N ASN A 90 33.16 -16.77 22.24
CA ASN A 90 34.47 -16.11 22.33
C ASN A 90 35.58 -17.13 22.12
#